data_AF-A0A8T5M5A5-F1
#
_entry.id   AF-A0A8T5M5A5-F1
#
_cell.length_a   1.000
_cell.length_b   1.000
_cell.length_c   1.000
_cell.angle_alpha   90.00
_cell.angle_beta   90.00
_cell.angle_gamma   90.00
#
_symmetry.space_group_name_H-M   'P 1'
#
loop_
_entity.id
_entity.type
_entity.pdbx_description
1 polymer ?
#
loop_
_entity_poly.entity_id
_entity_poly.type
_entity_poly.pdbx_seq_one_letter_code
_entity_poly.pdbx_strand_id
1 'polypeptide(L)'
;MVKRCIVCNEAEAKYMIKDTSDYYCKECALENFSDLQLLITVEEVAQQLKEFLKKKTERLEKEEQESKEKSSEKDLNEQDNQDREN
;
A
#
# COMPACT_ATOMS: atom_id res chain seq x y z
N MET A 1 17.09 12.08 24.70
CA MET A 1 18.15 12.67 23.87
C MET A 1 17.49 13.59 22.86
N VAL A 2 17.90 14.85 22.80
CA VAL A 2 17.35 15.84 21.85
C VAL A 2 17.93 15.52 20.47
N LYS A 3 17.07 15.29 19.47
CA LYS A 3 17.52 15.03 18.09
C LYS A 3 17.89 16.37 17.43
N ARG A 4 19.05 16.42 16.76
CA ARG A 4 19.57 17.64 16.12
C ARG A 4 19.35 17.61 14.62
N CYS A 5 19.27 18.80 14.02
CA CYS A 5 19.16 18.93 12.57
C CYS A 5 20.43 18.45 11.85
N ILE A 6 20.30 17.55 10.88
CA ILE A 6 21.40 17.05 10.03
C ILE A 6 22.07 18.15 9.19
N VAL A 7 21.32 19.20 8.84
CA VAL A 7 21.82 20.29 7.99
C VAL A 7 22.65 21.30 8.79
N CYS A 8 22.07 21.86 9.86
CA CYS A 8 22.75 22.92 10.63
C CYS A 8 23.45 22.43 11.91
N ASN A 9 23.17 21.23 12.43
CA ASN A 9 23.70 20.68 13.68
C ASN A 9 23.56 21.53 14.96
N GLU A 10 22.91 22.69 14.87
CA GLU A 10 22.72 23.64 15.96
C GLU A 10 21.31 23.55 16.56
N ALA A 11 20.29 23.61 15.70
CA ALA A 11 18.89 23.64 16.13
C ALA A 11 18.33 22.25 16.46
N GLU A 12 17.36 22.22 17.37
CA GLU A 12 16.55 21.05 17.65
C GLU A 12 15.73 20.66 16.41
N ALA A 13 15.78 19.37 16.06
CA ALA A 13 15.01 18.85 14.95
C ALA A 13 13.54 18.67 15.32
N LYS A 14 12.67 19.11 14.42
CA LYS A 14 11.20 19.01 14.55
C LYS A 14 10.58 18.08 13.53
N TYR A 15 11.31 17.75 12.47
CA TYR A 15 10.85 16.94 11.34
C TYR A 15 11.84 15.77 11.12
N MET A 16 11.33 14.65 10.62
CA MET A 16 12.11 13.47 10.27
C MET A 16 11.55 12.89 8.97
N ILE A 17 12.44 12.43 8.07
CA ILE A 17 12.00 11.68 6.89
C ILE A 17 11.68 10.24 7.32
N LYS A 18 10.50 9.75 6.95
CA LYS A 18 10.02 8.40 7.25
C LYS A 18 11.05 7.35 6.78
N ASP A 19 11.28 6.34 7.61
CA ASP A 19 12.23 5.25 7.36
C ASP A 19 13.70 5.68 7.18
N THR A 20 14.06 6.89 7.63
CA THR A 20 15.44 7.37 7.67
C THR A 20 15.86 7.78 9.08
N SER A 21 17.17 7.95 9.27
CA SER A 21 17.75 8.60 10.45
C SER A 21 17.94 10.10 10.28
N ASP A 22 17.28 10.72 9.30
CA ASP A 22 17.51 12.11 8.92
C ASP A 22 16.50 13.03 9.60
N TYR A 23 17.01 14.00 10.36
CA TYR A 23 16.22 14.90 11.19
C TYR A 23 16.48 16.35 10.81
N TYR A 24 15.44 17.17 10.70
CA TYR A 24 15.55 18.55 10.22
C TYR A 24 14.89 19.51 11.21
N CYS A 25 15.49 20.70 11.40
CA CYS A 25 14.80 21.82 12.02
C CYS A 25 13.77 22.40 11.03
N LYS A 26 12.89 23.29 11.50
CA LYS A 26 11.85 23.87 10.65
C LYS A 26 12.41 24.67 9.46
N GLU A 27 13.45 25.45 9.69
CA GLU A 27 14.03 26.33 8.67
C GLU A 27 14.70 25.51 7.57
N CYS A 28 15.62 24.60 7.94
CA CYS A 28 16.26 23.73 6.97
C CYS A 28 15.26 22.81 6.27
N ALA A 29 14.20 22.37 6.95
CA ALA A 29 13.15 21.60 6.28
C ALA A 29 12.40 22.43 5.23
N LEU A 30 12.05 23.68 5.52
CA LEU A 30 11.39 24.56 4.55
C LEU A 30 12.31 24.99 3.42
N GLU A 31 13.59 25.22 3.68
CA GLU A 31 14.55 25.60 2.64
C GLU A 31 14.82 24.44 1.66
N ASN A 32 14.99 23.22 2.18
CA ASN A 32 15.35 22.06 1.37
C ASN A 32 14.13 21.34 0.76
N PHE A 33 12.96 21.45 1.41
CA PHE A 33 11.76 20.75 0.98
C PHE A 33 10.60 21.68 0.60
N SER A 34 10.85 22.99 0.52
CA SER A 34 9.99 24.11 0.05
C SER A 34 8.53 24.09 0.51
N ASP A 35 7.76 23.10 0.05
CA ASP A 35 6.39 22.81 0.44
C ASP A 35 6.26 21.46 1.15
N LEU A 36 6.44 21.49 2.48
CA LEU A 36 6.18 20.35 3.34
C LEU A 36 4.71 19.90 3.28
N GLN A 37 3.76 20.80 2.97
CA GLN A 37 2.34 20.42 2.82
C GLN A 37 2.15 19.56 1.58
N LEU A 38 2.77 19.94 0.46
CA LEU A 38 2.73 19.13 -0.76
C LEU A 38 3.29 17.72 -0.51
N LEU A 39 4.43 17.59 0.19
CA LEU A 39 5.00 16.28 0.50
C LEU A 39 4.07 15.42 1.37
N ILE A 40 3.41 16.03 2.37
CA ILE A 40 2.42 15.34 3.20
C ILE A 40 1.23 14.90 2.34
N THR A 41 0.67 15.79 1.51
CA THR A 41 -0.46 15.48 0.64
C THR A 41 -0.13 14.37 -0.36
N VAL A 42 1.08 14.37 -0.93
CA VAL A 42 1.53 13.32 -1.86
C VAL A 42 1.61 11.96 -1.16
N GLU A 43 2.17 11.90 0.06
CA GLU A 43 2.22 10.67 0.85
C GLU A 43 0.81 10.15 1.19
N GLU A 44 -0.11 11.04 1.59
CA GLU A 44 -1.50 10.68 1.88
C GLU A 44 -2.21 10.09 0.65
N VAL A 45 -2.07 10.74 -0.52
CA VAL A 45 -2.65 10.25 -1.78
C VAL A 45 -2.02 8.92 -2.19
N ALA A 46 -0.71 8.75 -2.02
CA ALA A 46 -0.03 7.50 -2.30
C ALA A 46 -0.54 6.34 -1.41
N GLN A 47 -0.79 6.60 -0.12
CA GLN A 47 -1.37 5.61 0.80
C GLN A 47 -2.80 5.22 0.38
N GLN A 48 -3.64 6.20 0.05
CA GLN A 48 -5.00 5.95 -0.43
C GLN A 48 -5.00 5.11 -1.71
N LEU A 49 -4.10 5.41 -2.66
CA LEU A 49 -3.97 4.63 -3.89
C LEU A 49 -3.51 3.19 -3.62
N LYS A 50 -2.56 3.00 -2.69
CA LYS A 50 -2.08 1.67 -2.31
C LYS A 50 -3.19 0.82 -1.71
N GLU A 51 -4.01 1.38 -0.82
CA GLU A 51 -5.16 0.68 -0.25
C GLU A 51 -6.22 0.35 -1.31
N PHE A 52 -6.48 1.28 -2.23
CA PHE A 52 -7.41 1.05 -3.33
C PHE A 52 -6.96 -0.12 -4.22
N LEU A 53 -5.68 -0.14 -4.61
CA LEU A 53 -5.10 -1.22 -5.42
C LEU A 53 -5.17 -2.56 -4.68
N LYS A 54 -4.81 -2.59 -3.39
CA LYS A 54 -4.88 -3.80 -2.57
C LYS A 54 -6.29 -4.41 -2.55
N LYS A 55 -7.31 -3.59 -2.27
CA LYS A 55 -8.72 -4.03 -2.28
C LYS A 55 -9.16 -4.55 -3.65
N LYS A 56 -8.71 -3.91 -4.73
CA LYS A 56 -9.06 -4.31 -6.09
C LYS A 56 -8.42 -5.66 -6.44
N THR A 57 -7.15 -5.87 -6.10
CA THR A 57 -6.46 -7.14 -6.32
C THR A 57 -7.09 -8.28 -5.53
N GLU A 58 -7.36 -8.09 -4.23
CA GLU A 58 -8.01 -9.10 -3.39
C GLU A 58 -9.40 -9.51 -3.93
N ARG A 59 -10.15 -8.57 -4.52
CA ARG A 59 -11.45 -8.89 -5.12
C ARG A 59 -11.30 -9.75 -6.37
N LEU A 60 -10.35 -9.41 -7.25
CA LEU A 60 -10.08 -10.18 -8.47
C LEU A 60 -9.63 -11.61 -8.15
N GLU A 61 -8.79 -11.79 -7.13
CA GLU A 61 -8.34 -13.12 -6.69
C GLU A 61 -9.51 -13.97 -6.17
N LYS A 62 -10.45 -13.38 -5.42
CA LYS A 62 -11.66 -14.07 -4.97
C LYS A 62 -12.58 -14.44 -6.13
N GLU A 63 -12.83 -13.50 -7.05
CA GLU A 63 -13.65 -13.73 -8.24
C GLU A 63 -13.05 -14.87 -9.10
N GLU A 64 -11.72 -14.95 -9.22
CA GLU A 64 -11.04 -16.02 -9.95
C GLU A 64 -11.16 -17.38 -9.25
N GLN A 65 -11.03 -17.42 -7.91
CA GLN A 65 -11.21 -18.64 -7.13
C GLN A 65 -12.64 -19.17 -7.21
N GLU A 66 -13.65 -18.30 -7.02
CA GLU A 66 -15.06 -18.68 -7.14
C GLU A 66 -15.42 -19.17 -8.54
N SER A 67 -14.77 -18.61 -9.57
CA SER A 67 -14.97 -19.04 -10.96
C SER A 67 -14.37 -20.42 -11.23
N LYS A 68 -13.21 -20.74 -10.63
CA LYS A 68 -12.55 -22.06 -10.75
C LYS A 68 -13.31 -23.16 -10.01
N GLU A 69 -13.82 -22.88 -8.81
CA GLU A 69 -14.61 -23.84 -8.02
C GLU A 69 -15.92 -24.23 -8.74
N LYS A 70 -16.60 -23.27 -9.38
CA LYS A 70 -17.82 -23.52 -10.17
C LYS A 70 -17.58 -24.33 -11.45
N SER A 71 -16.38 -24.31 -12.02
CA SER A 71 -16.04 -25.18 -13.16
C SER A 71 -15.79 -26.62 -12.71
N SER A 72 -15.11 -26.86 -11.58
CA SER A 72 -14.83 -28.21 -11.09
C SER A 72 -16.06 -28.99 -10.62
N GLU A 73 -17.11 -28.32 -10.13
CA GLU A 73 -18.38 -28.99 -9.77
C GLU A 73 -19.21 -29.44 -10.98
N LYS A 74 -19.04 -28.80 -12.15
CA LYS A 74 -19.74 -29.20 -13.38
C LYS A 74 -19.14 -30.46 -14.00
N ASP A 75 -17.83 -30.61 -13.94
CA ASP A 75 -17.13 -31.77 -14.53
C ASP A 75 -17.44 -33.09 -13.79
N LEU A 76 -17.76 -33.04 -12.49
CA LEU A 76 -18.14 -34.23 -11.71
C LEU A 76 -19.59 -34.68 -11.94
N ASN A 77 -20.50 -33.75 -12.29
CA ASN A 77 -21.93 -34.05 -12.43
C ASN A 77 -22.29 -34.62 -13.83
N GLU A 78 -21.38 -34.50 -14.80
CA GLU A 78 -21.52 -35.13 -16.13
C GLU A 78 -21.08 -36.60 -16.17
N GLN A 79 -20.17 -37.04 -15.28
CA GLN A 79 -19.73 -38.44 -15.22
C GLN A 79 -20.79 -39.38 -14.59
N ASP A 80 -21.52 -38.94 -13.57
CA ASP A 80 -22.54 -39.77 -12.90
C ASP A 80 -23.81 -40.04 -13.74
N ASN A 81 -24.07 -39.24 -14.78
CA ASN A 81 -25.23 -39.44 -15.65
C ASN A 81 -24.98 -40.45 -16.78
N GLN A 82 -23.73 -40.74 -17.14
CA GLN A 82 -23.41 -41.72 -18.18
C GLN A 82 -23.42 -43.16 -17.68
N ASP A 83 -23.19 -43.39 -16.39
CA ASP A 83 -23.20 -44.75 -15.79
C ASP A 83 -24.61 -45.26 -15.42
N ARG A 84 -25.65 -44.42 -15.52
CA ARG A 84 -27.05 -44.81 -15.23
C ARG A 84 -27.87 -45.17 -16.47
N GLU A 85 -27.37 -44.91 -17.67
CA GLU A 85 -28.08 -45.18 -18.94
C GLU A 85 -27.61 -46.45 -19.67
N ASN A 86 -26.66 -47.21 -19.10
CA ASN A 86 -26.17 -48.50 -19.61
C ASN A 86 -26.60 -49.70 -18.75
#